data_AF-A0A560B5P0-F1
#
_entry.id   AF-A0A560B5P0-F1
#
_cell.length_a   1.000
_cell.length_b   1.000
_cell.length_c   1.000
_cell.angle_alpha   90.00
_cell.angle_beta   90.00
_cell.angle_gamma   90.00
#
_symmetry.space_group_name_H-M   'P 1'
#
loop_
_entity.id
_entity.type
_entity.pdbx_description
1 polymer ?
#
loop_
_entity_poly.entity_id
_entity_poly.type
_entity_poly.pdbx_seq_one_letter_code
_entity_poly.pdbx_strand_id
1 'polypeptide(L)' 'MPINNERELEQAMAEFQRLADEPAGSSGERRKLELDADIKAFYAQHADDMRKGKPRHE' A
#
# COMPACT_ATOMS: atom_id res chain seq x y z
N MET A 1 2.59 -0.35 -9.68
CA MET A 1 2.67 1.09 -10.04
C MET A 1 2.93 1.80 -8.73
N PRO A 2 3.98 2.62 -8.59
CA PRO A 2 4.24 3.27 -7.32
C PRO A 2 3.04 4.13 -6.95
N ILE A 3 2.53 3.95 -5.75
CA ILE A 3 1.48 4.78 -5.17
C ILE A 3 2.16 6.09 -4.73
N ASN A 4 1.66 7.23 -5.21
CA ASN A 4 2.25 8.55 -4.95
C ASN A 4 1.29 9.47 -4.18
N ASN A 5 0.03 9.06 -4.01
CA ASN A 5 -0.99 9.84 -3.33
C ASN A 5 -2.04 8.94 -2.66
N GLU A 6 -2.84 9.51 -1.76
CA GLU A 6 -3.85 8.77 -1.00
C GLU A 6 -4.95 8.17 -1.88
N ARG A 7 -5.29 8.78 -3.02
CA ARG A 7 -6.30 8.20 -3.94
C ARG A 7 -5.78 6.93 -4.60
N GLU A 8 -4.51 6.92 -5.02
CA GLU A 8 -3.84 5.74 -5.55
C GLU A 8 -3.73 4.65 -4.47
N LEU A 9 -3.53 5.03 -3.20
CA LEU A 9 -3.52 4.10 -2.07
C LEU A 9 -4.90 3.44 -1.90
N GLU A 10 -5.97 4.24 -1.86
CA GLU A 10 -7.34 3.73 -1.73
C GLU A 10 -7.69 2.77 -2.88
N GLN A 11 -7.33 3.11 -4.11
CA GLN A 11 -7.54 2.25 -5.28
C GLN A 11 -6.74 0.95 -5.18
N ALA A 12 -5.46 1.03 -4.80
CA ALA A 12 -4.60 -0.15 -4.62
C ALA A 12 -5.12 -1.07 -3.51
N MET A 13 -5.60 -0.51 -2.40
CA MET A 13 -6.20 -1.28 -1.31
C MET A 13 -7.52 -1.94 -1.73
N ALA A 14 -8.38 -1.23 -2.48
CA ALA A 14 -9.62 -1.79 -2.99
C ALA A 14 -9.37 -2.96 -3.97
N GLU A 15 -8.38 -2.82 -4.87
CA GLU A 15 -7.96 -3.88 -5.79
C GLU A 15 -7.34 -5.06 -5.01
N PHE A 16 -6.48 -4.80 -4.03
CA PHE A 16 -5.90 -5.83 -3.17
C PHE A 16 -6.97 -6.62 -2.41
N GLN A 17 -7.96 -5.94 -1.83
CA GLN A 17 -9.05 -6.58 -1.10
C GLN A 17 -9.91 -7.45 -2.03
N ARG A 18 -10.18 -6.97 -3.24
CA ARG A 18 -10.93 -7.73 -4.26
C ARG A 18 -10.17 -8.98 -4.71
N LEU A 19 -8.86 -8.87 -4.93
CA LEU A 19 -7.99 -10.00 -5.28
C LEU A 19 -7.77 -10.96 -4.10
N ALA A 20 -7.91 -10.48 -2.86
CA ALA A 20 -7.84 -11.33 -1.67
C ALA A 20 -9.10 -12.17 -1.45
N ASP A 21 -10.25 -11.70 -1.96
CA ASP A 21 -11.52 -12.42 -1.96
C ASP A 21 -11.59 -13.48 -3.08
N GLU A 22 -10.76 -13.35 -4.13
CA GLU A 22 -10.65 -14.37 -5.16
C GLU A 22 -10.04 -15.68 -4.62
N PRO A 23 -10.51 -16.86 -5.09
CA PRO A 23 -10.00 -18.15 -4.66
C PRO A 23 -8.51 -18.32 -5.02
N ALA A 24 -7.75 -18.91 -4.09
CA ALA A 24 -6.32 -19.17 -4.23
C ALA A 24 -6.01 -20.02 -5.48
N GLY A 25 -4.94 -19.67 -6.21
CA GLY A 25 -4.57 -20.28 -7.49
C GLY A 25 -5.02 -19.51 -8.73
N SER A 26 -5.72 -18.39 -8.55
CA SER A 26 -6.03 -17.46 -9.64
C SER A 26 -4.83 -16.57 -9.99
N SER A 27 -4.73 -16.13 -11.25
CA SER A 27 -3.66 -15.23 -11.74
C SER A 27 -3.51 -13.93 -10.93
N GLY A 28 -4.49 -13.60 -10.09
CA GLY A 28 -4.52 -12.48 -9.16
C GLY A 28 -3.51 -12.54 -8.01
N GLU A 29 -2.93 -13.70 -7.67
CA GLU A 29 -1.94 -13.79 -6.57
C GLU A 29 -0.68 -12.97 -6.84
N ARG A 30 -0.19 -12.98 -8.09
CA ARG A 30 0.97 -12.18 -8.48
C ARG A 30 0.67 -10.69 -8.35
N ARG A 31 -0.52 -10.29 -8.80
CA ARG A 31 -1.01 -8.90 -8.73
C ARG A 31 -1.20 -8.43 -7.29
N LYS A 32 -1.72 -9.31 -6.43
CA LYS A 32 -1.87 -9.08 -5.00
C LYS A 32 -0.53 -8.82 -4.31
N LEU A 33 0.51 -9.60 -4.64
CA LEU A 33 1.86 -9.40 -4.12
C LEU A 33 2.48 -8.07 -4.59
N GLU A 34 2.26 -7.69 -5.86
CA GLU A 34 2.71 -6.40 -6.37
C GLU A 34 2.01 -5.23 -5.64
N LEU A 35 0.70 -5.30 -5.44
CA LEU A 35 -0.06 -4.27 -4.73
C LEU A 35 0.34 -4.17 -3.25
N ASP A 36 0.57 -5.28 -2.56
CA ASP A 36 1.07 -5.27 -1.17
C ASP A 36 2.44 -4.57 -1.04
N ALA A 37 3.35 -4.84 -1.99
CA ALA A 37 4.66 -4.21 -2.03
C ALA A 37 4.54 -2.69 -2.28
N ASP A 38 3.70 -2.27 -3.23
CA ASP A 38 3.46 -0.86 -3.54
C ASP A 38 2.82 -0.11 -2.34
N ILE A 39 1.83 -0.71 -1.67
CA ILE A 39 1.17 -0.17 -0.47
C ILE A 39 2.18 0.00 0.67
N LYS A 40 3.00 -1.03 0.95
CA LYS A 40 4.04 -0.96 1.99
C LYS A 40 5.11 0.08 1.67
N ALA A 41 5.49 0.22 0.40
CA ALA A 41 6.44 1.23 -0.03
C ALA A 41 5.90 2.65 0.21
N PHE A 42 4.61 2.89 -0.11
CA PHE A 42 3.94 4.16 0.18
C PHE A 42 3.92 4.47 1.68
N TYR A 43 3.51 3.50 2.50
CA TYR A 43 3.56 3.67 3.95
C TYR A 43 4.97 3.88 4.48
N ALA A 44 5.99 3.22 3.93
CA ALA A 44 7.37 3.41 4.35
C ALA A 44 7.90 4.82 4.00
N GLN A 45 7.56 5.34 2.82
CA GLN A 45 7.92 6.70 2.41
C GLN A 45 7.19 7.75 3.25
N HIS A 46 5.89 7.58 3.50
CA HIS A 46 5.10 8.49 4.33
C HIS A 46 5.29 8.29 5.84
N ALA A 47 5.79 7.14 6.29
CA ALA A 47 6.15 6.93 7.71
C ALA A 47 7.31 7.82 8.14
N ASP A 48 8.22 8.17 7.23
CA ASP A 48 9.28 9.14 7.49
C ASP A 48 8.69 10.57 7.69
N ASP A 49 7.70 10.94 6.86
CA ASP A 49 6.94 12.19 7.04
C ASP A 49 6.12 12.19 8.34
N MET A 50 5.48 11.08 8.71
CA MET A 50 4.78 10.97 10.00
C MET A 50 5.74 11.00 11.20
N ARG A 51 6.99 10.53 11.04
CA ARG A 51 8.04 10.66 12.08
C ARG A 51 8.52 12.10 12.24
N LYS A 52 8.58 12.89 11.18
CA LYS A 52 8.90 14.34 11.24
C LYS A 52 7.81 15.18 11.92
N GLY A 53 6.61 14.64 12.10
CA GLY A 53 5.51 15.26 12.84
C GLY A 53 5.58 15.14 14.37
N LYS A 54 6.54 14.41 14.96
CA LYS A 54 6.76 14.46 16.41
C LYS A 54 7.62 15.68 16.72
N PRO A 55 7.14 16.70 17.46
CA PRO A 55 8.03 17.70 18.00
C PRO A 55 9.03 16.94 18.87
N ARG A 56 10.30 17.02 18.49
CA ARG A 56 11.40 16.66 19.37
C ARG A 56 11.28 17.65 20.52
N HIS A 57 10.69 17.21 21.62
CA HIS A 57 10.75 17.94 22.88
C HIS A 57 12.23 17.91 23.28
N GLU A 58 12.97 18.93 22.86
CA GLU A 58 14.17 19.39 23.58
C GLU A 58 13.74 20.12 24.86
#